data_AF-U3JLJ4-F1
#
_entry.id   AF-U3JLJ4-F1
#
_cell.length_a   1.000
_cell.length_b   1.000
_cell.length_c   1.000
_cell.angle_alpha   90.00
_cell.angle_beta   90.00
_cell.angle_gamma   90.00
#
_symmetry.space_group_name_H-M   'P 1'
#
loop_
_entity.id
_entity.type
_entity.pdbx_description
1 polymer ?
#
loop_
_entity_poly.entity_id
_entity_poly.type
_entity_poly.pdbx_seq_one_letter_code
_entity_poly.pdbx_strand_id
1 'polypeptide(L)'
;PPPPPPPPPPRWDRYLPVQLVPQLEQLEQLEAAGARRHRPRSCPALSLRSGLHSKIHERSLSPWRYRIDVDENRYPRKLAFAECLCGGCVDAKSGRETTSLNSVAIHQTMLPCPLPALPGRFELEVAYIQVPVGCTCVLPRTVR
;
A
#
# COMPACT_ATOMS: atom_id res chain seq x y z
N PRO A 1 5.18 43.11 -15.53
CA PRO A 1 6.08 41.97 -15.22
C PRO A 1 5.42 40.69 -15.75
N PRO A 2 6.16 39.77 -16.41
CA PRO A 2 5.59 38.49 -16.78
C PRO A 2 5.23 37.68 -15.52
N PRO A 3 4.19 36.83 -15.57
CA PRO A 3 3.89 35.93 -14.47
C PRO A 3 5.05 34.96 -14.23
N PRO A 4 5.29 34.54 -12.97
CA PRO A 4 6.32 33.56 -12.67
C PRO A 4 6.04 32.24 -13.41
N PRO A 5 7.08 31.50 -13.84
CA PRO A 5 6.90 30.20 -14.47
C PRO A 5 6.20 29.22 -13.50
N PRO A 6 5.39 28.29 -14.01
CA PRO A 6 4.75 27.28 -13.18
C PRO A 6 5.81 26.41 -12.46
N PRO A 7 5.51 25.91 -11.24
CA PRO A 7 6.41 24.99 -10.56
C PRO A 7 6.62 23.71 -11.39
N PRO A 8 7.79 23.07 -11.30
CA PRO A 8 8.05 21.81 -11.99
C PRO A 8 7.05 20.75 -11.52
N PRO A 9 6.65 19.81 -12.40
CA PRO A 9 5.71 18.75 -12.04
C PRO A 9 6.27 17.91 -10.88
N PRO A 10 5.41 17.41 -9.97
CA PRO A 10 5.86 16.54 -8.90
C PRO A 10 6.46 15.26 -9.48
N ARG A 11 7.63 14.84 -8.96
CA ARG A 11 8.29 13.59 -9.37
C ARG A 11 7.66 12.38 -8.66
N TRP A 12 6.48 11.98 -9.12
CA TRP A 12 5.70 10.87 -8.56
C TRP A 12 6.44 9.53 -8.57
N ASP A 13 7.35 9.33 -9.53
CA ASP A 13 8.13 8.09 -9.69
C ASP A 13 9.07 7.81 -8.52
N ARG A 14 9.24 8.75 -7.57
CA ARG A 14 10.02 8.56 -6.35
C ARG A 14 9.22 7.94 -5.20
N TYR A 15 7.89 7.92 -5.31
CA TYR A 15 7.02 7.40 -4.27
C TYR A 15 6.88 5.88 -4.41
N LEU A 16 7.10 5.15 -3.31
CA LEU A 16 7.01 3.69 -3.28
C LEU A 16 5.67 3.16 -3.84
N PRO A 17 4.50 3.75 -3.51
CA PRO A 17 3.23 3.33 -4.09
C PRO A 17 3.17 3.38 -5.62
N VAL A 18 3.95 4.26 -6.26
CA VAL A 18 3.99 4.38 -7.73
C VAL A 18 5.00 3.37 -8.31
N GLN A 19 6.19 3.28 -7.71
CA GLN A 19 7.26 2.39 -8.17
C GLN A 19 6.87 0.90 -8.14
N LEU A 20 6.00 0.50 -7.20
CA LEU A 20 5.59 -0.90 -7.07
C LEU A 20 4.58 -1.35 -8.14
N VAL A 21 3.84 -0.42 -8.76
CA VAL A 21 2.73 -0.76 -9.67
C VAL A 21 3.16 -1.69 -10.81
N PRO A 22 4.21 -1.41 -11.60
CA PRO A 22 4.58 -2.27 -12.73
C PRO A 22 4.90 -3.71 -12.30
N GLN A 23 5.54 -3.86 -11.14
CA GLN A 23 5.85 -5.18 -10.58
C GLN A 23 4.58 -5.93 -10.16
N LEU A 24 3.62 -5.24 -9.55
CA LEU A 24 2.36 -5.85 -9.12
C LEU A 24 1.50 -6.29 -10.31
N GLU A 25 1.42 -5.49 -11.36
CA GLU A 25 0.71 -5.85 -12.58
C GLU A 25 1.29 -7.12 -13.23
N GLN A 26 2.63 -7.23 -13.25
CA GLN A 26 3.29 -8.44 -13.75
C GLN A 26 2.94 -9.67 -12.89
N LEU A 27 2.88 -9.52 -11.57
CA LEU A 27 2.49 -10.61 -10.67
C LEU A 27 1.03 -11.03 -10.88
N GLU A 28 0.10 -10.08 -11.00
CA GLU A 28 -1.31 -10.35 -11.27
C GLU A 28 -1.50 -11.09 -12.61
N GLN A 29 -0.74 -10.72 -13.65
CA GLN A 29 -0.75 -11.42 -14.95
C GLN A 29 -0.26 -12.87 -14.83
N LEU A 30 0.82 -13.10 -14.08
CA LEU A 30 1.34 -14.45 -13.85
C LEU A 30 0.36 -15.32 -13.05
N GLU A 31 -0.33 -14.73 -12.06
CA GLU A 31 -1.36 -15.42 -11.27
C GLU A 31 -2.63 -15.71 -12.08
N ALA A 32 -3.03 -14.80 -12.97
CA ALA A 32 -4.16 -15.00 -13.88
C ALA A 32 -3.89 -16.13 -14.89
N ALA A 33 -2.66 -16.25 -15.38
CA ALA A 33 -2.25 -17.36 -16.24
C ALA A 33 -2.18 -18.71 -15.50
N GLY A 34 -1.86 -18.69 -14.20
CA GLY A 34 -1.77 -19.86 -13.35
C GLY A 34 -2.90 -19.92 -12.32
N ALA A 35 -4.14 -20.13 -12.76
CA ALA A 35 -5.38 -20.20 -11.96
C ALA A 35 -5.18 -20.62 -10.49
N ARG A 36 -4.85 -19.67 -9.61
CA ARG A 36 -4.76 -19.89 -8.16
C ARG A 36 -6.10 -19.57 -7.53
N ARG A 37 -6.59 -20.48 -6.69
CA ARG A 37 -7.74 -20.25 -5.80
C ARG A 37 -7.42 -19.03 -4.93
N HIS A 38 -8.33 -18.05 -4.93
CA HIS A 38 -8.33 -16.94 -3.98
C HIS A 38 -8.05 -17.48 -2.57
N ARG A 39 -6.87 -17.18 -2.04
CA ARG A 39 -6.52 -17.57 -0.68
C ARG A 39 -7.31 -16.64 0.24
N PRO A 40 -8.16 -17.17 1.14
CA PRO A 40 -8.92 -16.33 2.06
C PRO A 40 -7.97 -15.45 2.88
N ARG A 41 -8.47 -14.30 3.32
CA ARG A 41 -7.80 -13.34 4.23
C ARG A 41 -7.54 -14.00 5.59
N SER A 42 -6.60 -14.93 5.65
CA SER A 42 -6.15 -15.60 6.86
C SER A 42 -4.73 -15.15 7.18
N CYS A 43 -4.46 -14.91 8.46
CA CYS A 43 -3.13 -14.52 8.90
C CYS A 43 -2.12 -15.63 8.59
N PRO A 44 -1.06 -15.36 7.80
CA PRO A 44 -0.09 -16.39 7.45
C PRO A 44 0.72 -16.79 8.67
N ALA A 45 0.96 -18.10 8.84
CA ALA A 45 1.92 -18.58 9.82
C ALA A 45 3.34 -18.28 9.29
N LEU A 46 4.07 -17.38 9.96
CA LEU A 46 5.44 -17.07 9.57
C LEU A 46 6.36 -18.21 10.00
N SER A 47 7.10 -18.76 9.06
CA SER A 47 8.18 -19.70 9.36
C SER A 47 9.49 -18.93 9.45
N LEU A 48 10.19 -19.05 10.58
CA LEU A 48 11.54 -18.51 10.79
C LEU A 48 12.54 -18.96 9.72
N ARG A 49 12.25 -20.07 9.01
CA ARG A 49 13.11 -20.64 7.95
C ARG A 49 12.91 -20.03 6.57
N SER A 50 11.86 -19.24 6.33
CA SER A 50 11.50 -18.72 5.00
C SER A 50 12.35 -17.50 4.55
N GLY A 51 13.65 -17.46 4.87
CA GLY A 51 14.29 -16.19 5.23
C GLY A 51 15.41 -15.58 4.38
N LEU A 52 15.75 -16.03 3.18
CA LEU A 52 16.78 -15.30 2.39
C LEU A 52 16.22 -14.53 1.18
N HIS A 53 15.14 -15.00 0.55
CA HIS A 53 14.62 -14.43 -0.69
C HIS A 53 13.23 -13.78 -0.56
N SER A 54 12.62 -13.81 0.62
CA SER A 54 11.28 -13.27 0.86
C SER A 54 11.29 -11.76 1.04
N LYS A 55 10.30 -11.07 0.46
CA LYS A 55 10.18 -9.61 0.48
C LYS A 55 9.76 -9.12 1.88
N ILE A 56 10.09 -7.87 2.23
CA ILE A 56 9.85 -7.29 3.58
C ILE A 56 8.41 -7.53 4.08
N HIS A 57 7.40 -7.36 3.23
CA HIS A 57 5.99 -7.50 3.59
C HIS A 57 5.56 -8.93 3.96
N GLU A 58 6.29 -9.94 3.49
CA GLU A 58 6.03 -11.37 3.75
C GLU A 58 6.67 -11.85 5.06
N ARG A 59 7.71 -11.14 5.53
CA ARG A 59 8.50 -11.47 6.73
C ARG A 59 8.30 -10.50 7.89
N SER A 60 7.46 -9.48 7.70
CA SER A 60 7.04 -8.60 8.78
C SER A 60 6.20 -9.36 9.80
N LEU A 61 6.35 -9.05 11.09
CA LEU A 61 5.47 -9.55 12.15
C LEU A 61 4.03 -9.03 12.00
N SER A 62 3.83 -7.95 11.27
CA SER A 62 2.52 -7.47 10.82
C SER A 62 2.49 -7.57 9.30
N PRO A 63 2.30 -8.76 8.72
CA PRO A 63 2.45 -8.98 7.28
C PRO A 63 1.36 -8.27 6.48
N TRP A 64 1.69 -7.85 5.26
CA TRP A 64 0.76 -7.20 4.35
C TRP A 64 0.90 -7.72 2.92
N ARG A 65 -0.14 -7.53 2.11
CA ARG A 65 -0.07 -7.66 0.66
C ARG A 65 -0.32 -6.31 0.02
N TYR A 66 0.14 -6.12 -1.21
CA TYR A 66 -0.24 -4.95 -1.99
C TYR A 66 -1.44 -5.27 -2.88
N ARG A 67 -2.33 -4.29 -3.02
CA ARG A 67 -3.39 -4.26 -4.02
C ARG A 67 -3.20 -2.99 -4.85
N ILE A 68 -3.44 -3.07 -6.16
CA ILE A 68 -3.45 -1.88 -7.00
C ILE A 68 -4.79 -1.15 -6.78
N ASP A 69 -4.70 0.08 -6.32
CA ASP A 69 -5.79 1.05 -6.28
C ASP A 69 -5.81 1.82 -7.60
N VAL A 70 -6.97 1.89 -8.25
CA VAL A 70 -7.15 2.54 -9.55
C VAL A 70 -8.20 3.64 -9.41
N ASP A 71 -7.82 4.86 -9.76
CA ASP A 71 -8.67 6.04 -9.70
C ASP A 71 -8.51 6.83 -11.01
N GLU A 72 -9.54 6.83 -11.86
CA GLU A 72 -9.54 7.47 -13.18
C GLU A 72 -9.44 9.00 -13.09
N ASN A 73 -9.83 9.57 -11.95
CA ASN A 73 -9.91 11.02 -11.75
C ASN A 73 -8.64 11.58 -11.10
N ARG A 74 -7.61 10.74 -10.92
CA ARG A 74 -6.41 11.04 -10.15
C ARG A 74 -5.15 10.73 -10.93
N TYR A 75 -4.12 11.57 -10.77
CA TYR A 75 -2.77 11.27 -11.20
C TYR A 75 -1.81 11.20 -10.00
N PRO A 76 -1.04 10.11 -9.83
CA PRO A 76 -1.04 8.89 -10.65
C PRO A 76 -2.33 8.07 -10.51
N ARG A 77 -2.80 7.51 -11.63
CA ARG A 77 -4.04 6.71 -11.71
C ARG A 77 -3.96 5.45 -10.86
N LYS A 78 -2.81 4.78 -10.88
CA LYS A 78 -2.58 3.51 -10.19
C LYS A 78 -1.63 3.73 -9.03
N LEU A 79 -1.98 3.19 -7.86
CA LEU A 79 -1.15 3.23 -6.66
C LEU A 79 -1.16 1.87 -5.96
N ALA A 80 -0.02 1.42 -5.45
CA ALA A 80 0.08 0.23 -4.63
C ALA A 80 -0.35 0.53 -3.18
N PHE A 81 -1.47 -0.06 -2.76
CA PHE A 81 -2.02 0.05 -1.41
C PHE A 81 -1.69 -1.19 -0.60
N ALA A 82 -1.08 -1.02 0.57
CA ALA A 82 -0.85 -2.10 1.51
C ALA A 82 -2.13 -2.49 2.27
N GLU A 83 -2.42 -3.78 2.33
CA GLU A 83 -3.49 -4.37 3.13
C GLU A 83 -2.91 -5.35 4.15
N CYS A 84 -3.11 -5.08 5.44
CA CYS A 84 -2.67 -5.98 6.51
C CYS A 84 -3.38 -7.33 6.40
N LEU A 85 -2.63 -8.42 6.59
CA LEU A 85 -3.15 -9.78 6.50
C LEU A 85 -3.70 -10.31 7.82
N CYS A 86 -3.28 -9.72 8.93
CA CYS A 86 -3.62 -10.12 10.29
C CYS A 86 -4.31 -8.95 11.00
N GLY A 87 -5.20 -9.26 11.96
CA GLY A 87 -5.73 -8.25 12.88
C GLY A 87 -4.77 -8.03 14.05
N GLY A 88 -4.19 -9.13 14.55
CA GLY A 88 -3.10 -9.14 15.51
C GLY A 88 -1.73 -9.10 14.83
N CYS A 89 -0.67 -9.36 15.60
CA CYS A 89 0.68 -9.54 15.05
C CYS A 89 1.08 -11.00 15.13
N VAL A 90 2.01 -11.40 14.27
CA VAL A 90 2.63 -12.72 14.34
C VAL A 90 3.71 -12.72 15.41
N ASP A 91 3.62 -13.67 16.33
CA ASP A 91 4.63 -13.89 17.36
C ASP A 91 5.88 -14.52 16.75
N ALA A 92 7.05 -13.94 17.04
CA ALA A 92 8.31 -14.35 16.43
C ALA A 92 8.75 -15.77 16.83
N LYS A 93 8.30 -16.30 17.98
CA LYS A 93 8.68 -17.63 18.46
C LYS A 93 7.80 -18.73 17.87
N SER A 94 6.49 -18.54 17.93
CA SER A 94 5.49 -19.51 17.49
C SER A 94 5.18 -19.40 16.01
N GLY A 95 5.41 -18.24 15.38
CA GLY A 95 5.03 -17.97 14.01
C GLY A 95 3.51 -17.82 13.83
N ARG A 96 2.74 -17.72 14.91
CA ARG A 96 1.27 -17.62 14.89
C ARG A 96 0.80 -16.23 15.28
N GLU A 97 -0.39 -15.86 14.82
CA GLU A 97 -1.05 -14.62 15.23
C GLU A 97 -1.32 -14.60 16.74
N THR A 98 -1.01 -13.49 17.39
CA THR A 98 -1.42 -13.14 18.74
C THR A 98 -2.32 -11.92 18.73
N THR A 99 -3.38 -11.96 19.53
CA THR A 99 -4.33 -10.86 19.73
C THR A 99 -3.88 -9.87 20.82
N SER A 100 -2.71 -10.10 21.43
CA SER A 100 -2.13 -9.17 22.43
C SER A 100 -1.55 -7.90 21.82
N LEU A 101 -1.44 -7.86 20.49
CA LEU A 101 -0.91 -6.76 19.69
C LEU A 101 -1.83 -6.55 18.49
N ASN A 102 -1.75 -5.39 17.84
CA ASN A 102 -2.55 -5.08 16.66
C ASN A 102 -1.66 -4.77 15.45
N SER A 103 -2.01 -5.35 14.30
CA SER A 103 -1.47 -4.91 13.01
C SER A 103 -2.24 -3.68 12.53
N VAL A 104 -1.54 -2.59 12.25
CA VAL A 104 -2.13 -1.33 11.78
C VAL A 104 -1.42 -0.83 10.53
N ALA A 105 -2.17 -0.27 9.59
CA ALA A 105 -1.60 0.28 8.37
C ALA A 105 -0.84 1.60 8.64
N ILE A 106 0.38 1.72 8.10
CA ILE A 106 1.13 2.96 8.05
C ILE A 106 0.76 3.69 6.78
N HIS A 107 0.42 4.98 6.90
CA HIS A 107 0.00 5.81 5.79
C HIS A 107 1.08 6.81 5.43
N GLN A 108 1.26 7.04 4.13
CA GLN A 108 2.03 8.13 3.58
C GLN A 108 1.07 9.13 2.94
N THR A 109 1.19 10.40 3.35
CA THR A 109 0.43 11.48 2.74
C THR A 109 1.02 11.83 1.38
N MET A 110 0.19 11.82 0.35
CA MET A 110 0.57 12.15 -1.01
C MET A 110 -0.41 13.21 -1.55
N LEU A 111 0.07 14.05 -2.46
CA LEU A 111 -0.73 15.11 -3.08
C LEU A 111 -1.05 14.81 -4.54
N PRO A 112 -2.04 13.97 -4.86
CA PRO A 112 -2.32 13.65 -6.26
C PRO A 112 -2.68 14.91 -7.05
N CYS A 113 -2.39 14.87 -8.35
CA CYS A 113 -2.90 15.86 -9.27
C CYS A 113 -4.30 15.42 -9.74
N PRO A 114 -5.37 16.19 -9.52
CA PRO A 114 -6.66 15.89 -10.09
C PRO A 114 -6.59 15.98 -11.62
N LEU A 115 -7.14 14.99 -12.34
CA LEU A 115 -7.24 15.11 -13.80
C LEU A 115 -8.34 16.12 -14.18
N PRO A 116 -8.12 16.96 -15.22
CA PRO A 116 -9.17 17.79 -15.78
C PRO A 116 -10.41 16.95 -16.16
N ALA A 117 -11.56 17.23 -15.55
CA ALA A 117 -12.81 16.62 -16.00
C ALA A 117 -13.32 17.28 -17.30
N LEU A 118 -13.09 18.58 -17.52
CA LEU A 118 -13.58 19.36 -18.68
C LEU A 118 -12.71 20.62 -18.91
N PRO A 119 -12.58 21.13 -20.14
CA PRO A 119 -11.92 22.42 -20.40
C PRO A 119 -12.82 23.58 -19.93
N GLY A 120 -12.38 24.33 -18.92
CA GLY A 120 -12.94 25.66 -18.63
C GLY A 120 -13.19 26.03 -17.17
N ARG A 121 -13.11 25.09 -16.21
CA ARG A 121 -13.18 25.40 -14.77
C ARG A 121 -12.31 24.43 -13.97
N PHE A 122 -11.14 24.90 -13.56
CA PHE A 122 -10.27 24.21 -12.62
C PHE A 122 -10.38 24.90 -11.27
N GLU A 123 -11.31 24.46 -10.43
CA GLU A 123 -11.17 24.70 -9.00
C GLU A 123 -10.25 23.60 -8.50
N LEU A 124 -8.95 23.92 -8.41
CA LEU A 124 -7.92 22.97 -7.99
C LEU A 124 -8.01 22.81 -6.47
N GLU A 125 -8.96 22.02 -5.97
CA GLU A 125 -8.94 21.62 -4.57
C GLU A 125 -7.73 20.70 -4.35
N VAL A 126 -6.79 21.18 -3.53
CA VAL A 126 -5.59 20.46 -3.12
C VAL A 126 -6.01 19.36 -2.14
N ALA A 127 -6.49 18.23 -2.67
CA ALA A 127 -6.90 17.08 -1.86
C ALA A 127 -5.69 16.17 -1.60
N TYR A 128 -5.32 15.99 -0.33
CA TYR A 128 -4.32 15.01 0.08
C TYR A 128 -4.94 13.61 0.19
N ILE A 129 -4.21 12.59 -0.26
CA ILE A 129 -4.60 11.19 -0.07
C ILE A 129 -3.69 10.52 0.96
N GLN A 130 -4.27 9.63 1.75
CA GLN A 130 -3.53 8.78 2.68
C GLN A 130 -3.33 7.41 2.05
N VAL A 131 -2.11 7.12 1.57
CA VAL A 131 -1.80 5.86 0.92
C VAL A 131 -1.19 4.90 1.94
N PRO A 132 -1.80 3.72 2.20
CA PRO A 132 -1.19 2.73 3.08
C PRO A 132 0.04 2.13 2.38
N VAL A 133 1.22 2.29 2.98
CA VAL A 133 2.51 1.83 2.41
C VAL A 133 3.03 0.55 3.05
N GLY A 134 2.46 0.16 4.18
CA GLY A 134 2.80 -1.07 4.88
C GLY A 134 1.98 -1.24 6.14
N CYS A 135 2.29 -2.26 6.94
CA CYS A 135 1.68 -2.49 8.24
C CYS A 135 2.75 -2.59 9.32
N THR A 136 2.42 -2.09 10.51
CA THR A 136 3.27 -2.19 11.71
C THR A 136 2.51 -2.85 12.85
N CYS A 137 3.26 -3.36 13.81
CA CYS A 137 2.74 -3.98 15.01
C CYS A 137 2.76 -2.98 16.17
N VAL A 138 1.62 -2.78 16.82
CA VAL A 138 1.48 -1.83 17.94
C VAL A 138 0.83 -2.48 19.17
N LEU A 139 1.08 -1.89 20.33
CA LEU A 139 0.33 -2.23 21.55
C LEU A 139 -1.16 -1.83 21.36
N PRO A 140 -2.11 -2.67 21.79
CA PRO A 140 -3.53 -2.31 21.77
C PRO A 140 -3.79 -1.10 22.65
N ARG A 141 -4.76 -0.27 22.26
CA ARG A 141 -5.24 0.81 23.14
C ARG A 141 -5.92 0.18 24.35
N THR A 142 -5.37 0.39 25.54
CA THR A 142 -6.07 0.06 26.78
C THR A 142 -7.20 1.09 26.94
N VAL A 143 -8.45 0.67 26.76
CA VAL A 143 -9.58 1.46 27.24
C VAL A 143 -9.56 1.32 28.76
N ARG A 144 -9.24 2.42 29.46
CA ARG A 144 -9.45 2.51 30.91
C ARG A 144 -10.88 2.95 31.17
#